data_AF-A0A0D2MMH5-F1
#
_entry.id   AF-A0A0D2MMH5-F1
#
_cell.length_a   1.000
_cell.length_b   1.000
_cell.length_c   1.000
_cell.angle_alpha   90.00
_cell.angle_beta   90.00
_cell.angle_gamma   90.00
#
_symmetry.space_group_name_H-M   'P 1'
#
loop_
_entity.id
_entity.type
_entity.pdbx_description
1 polymer ?
#
loop_
_entity_poly.entity_id
_entity_poly.type
_entity_poly.pdbx_seq_one_letter_code
_entity_poly.pdbx_strand_id
1 'polypeptide(L)'
;MSVALDRGEVPTSRGGLRQDESSAVVIDGLLTDEERRELLAWLTSPDHDHTGPPPEDKWERACVDRDGDAATFGLRPEVIQRLREAPPPPAIALQARLAAMYPEWLVAHMPCEALLDDDEEVALSSHVANAVVYGDPCQWHLDADPACLPPAAPFVEHAGYYYNRRALCFDMEPGKPMFVTMMAYLNDEWREEWHAETLFADPETGTGVFVQPRPGRSWPG
;
A
#
# COMPACT_ATOMS: atom_id res chain seq x y z
N MET A 1 9.65 3.99 -13.46
CA MET A 1 10.50 5.04 -12.85
C MET A 1 10.84 4.59 -11.43
N SER A 2 12.04 4.85 -10.93
CA SER A 2 12.40 4.59 -9.52
C SER A 2 13.00 5.86 -8.95
N VAL A 3 12.55 6.25 -7.75
CA VAL A 3 13.09 7.40 -7.01
C VAL A 3 13.41 6.93 -5.60
N ALA A 4 14.65 7.16 -5.18
CA ALA A 4 15.05 7.03 -3.79
C ALA A 4 14.61 8.29 -3.03
N LEU A 5 14.02 8.09 -1.85
CA LEU A 5 13.51 9.12 -0.95
C LEU A 5 13.98 8.82 0.47
N ASP A 6 14.01 9.84 1.33
CA ASP A 6 14.17 9.66 2.78
C ASP A 6 15.47 8.90 3.12
N ARG A 7 16.58 9.47 2.64
CA ARG A 7 17.91 8.91 2.86
C ARG A 7 18.47 9.40 4.19
N GLY A 8 18.69 8.47 5.12
CA GLY A 8 19.15 8.77 6.48
C GLY A 8 20.21 7.80 7.00
N GLU A 9 20.71 8.08 8.21
CA GLU A 9 21.49 7.14 9.00
C GLU A 9 20.60 6.50 10.07
N VAL A 10 20.52 5.16 10.07
CA VAL A 10 19.70 4.41 11.02
C VAL A 10 20.55 3.46 11.87
N PRO A 11 20.19 3.21 13.14
CA PRO A 11 20.81 2.16 13.95
C PRO A 11 20.72 0.78 13.29
N THR A 12 21.74 -0.04 13.50
CA THR A 12 21.73 -1.46 13.11
C THR A 12 21.47 -2.35 14.32
N SER A 13 20.84 -3.51 14.11
CA SER A 13 20.68 -4.55 15.16
C SER A 13 21.99 -5.09 15.72
N ARG A 14 23.12 -4.85 15.04
CA ARG A 14 24.48 -5.30 15.45
C ARG A 14 25.29 -4.23 16.19
N GLY A 15 24.73 -3.04 16.39
CA GLY A 15 25.44 -1.88 16.95
C GLY A 15 26.20 -1.11 15.87
N GLY A 16 25.95 0.20 15.80
CA GLY A 16 26.47 1.09 14.76
C GLY A 16 25.35 1.73 13.93
N LEU A 17 25.73 2.56 12.96
CA LEU A 17 24.82 3.24 12.05
C LEU A 17 25.02 2.70 10.62
N ARG A 18 23.96 2.65 9.83
CA ARG A 18 24.01 2.38 8.38
C ARG A 18 23.30 3.47 7.61
N GLN A 19 23.76 3.75 6.39
CA GLN A 19 22.99 4.54 5.44
C GLN A 19 21.85 3.72 4.85
N ASP A 20 20.74 4.40 4.65
CA ASP A 20 19.46 3.77 4.40
C ASP A 20 18.58 4.67 3.54
N GLU A 21 17.72 4.08 2.71
CA GLU A 21 16.80 4.82 1.82
C GLU A 21 15.45 4.10 1.67
N SER A 22 14.38 4.90 1.57
CA SER A 22 13.08 4.46 1.07
C SER A 22 13.03 4.62 -0.45
N SER A 23 12.12 3.95 -1.14
CA SER A 23 12.06 4.02 -2.60
C SER A 23 10.63 3.93 -3.12
N ALA A 24 10.25 4.84 -4.02
CA ALA A 24 9.02 4.73 -4.79
C ALA A 24 9.33 4.24 -6.21
N VAL A 25 8.72 3.13 -6.64
CA VAL A 25 8.86 2.59 -7.99
C VAL A 25 7.54 2.64 -8.75
N VAL A 26 7.45 3.46 -9.79
CA VAL A 26 6.28 3.50 -10.68
C VAL A 26 6.44 2.48 -11.81
N ILE A 27 5.50 1.55 -11.91
CA ILE A 27 5.43 0.48 -12.90
C ILE A 27 4.13 0.65 -13.69
N ASP A 28 4.26 0.97 -14.97
CA ASP A 28 3.11 0.97 -15.88
C ASP A 28 2.93 -0.46 -16.46
N GLY A 29 1.68 -0.91 -16.57
CA GLY A 29 1.33 -2.15 -17.28
C GLY A 29 1.54 -3.45 -16.49
N LEU A 30 1.60 -3.38 -15.15
CA LEU A 30 1.61 -4.60 -14.31
C LEU A 30 0.25 -5.33 -14.36
N LEU A 31 -0.83 -4.56 -14.50
CA LEU A 31 -2.14 -5.02 -14.96
C LEU A 31 -2.29 -4.65 -16.44
N THR A 32 -2.84 -5.57 -17.23
CA THR A 32 -3.34 -5.21 -18.56
C THR A 32 -4.62 -4.38 -18.44
N ASP A 33 -4.99 -3.65 -19.50
CA ASP A 33 -6.25 -2.88 -19.51
C ASP A 33 -7.49 -3.75 -19.30
N GLU A 34 -7.46 -5.01 -19.75
CA GLU A 34 -8.55 -5.96 -19.52
C GLU A 34 -8.63 -6.37 -18.06
N GLU A 35 -7.50 -6.76 -17.45
CA GLU A 35 -7.44 -7.15 -16.04
C GLU A 35 -7.79 -5.98 -15.11
N ARG A 36 -7.37 -4.76 -15.45
CA ARG A 36 -7.78 -3.55 -14.72
C ARG A 36 -9.30 -3.38 -14.75
N ARG A 37 -9.92 -3.50 -15.93
CA ARG A 37 -11.38 -3.40 -16.10
C ARG A 37 -12.11 -4.52 -15.36
N GLU A 38 -11.61 -5.75 -15.44
CA GLU A 38 -12.18 -6.89 -14.73
C GLU A 38 -12.09 -6.71 -13.21
N LEU A 39 -10.95 -6.21 -12.69
CA LEU A 39 -10.79 -5.93 -11.27
C LEU A 39 -11.69 -4.77 -10.81
N LEU A 40 -11.79 -3.70 -11.60
CA LEU A 40 -12.69 -2.59 -11.31
C LEU A 40 -14.16 -3.06 -11.28
N ALA A 41 -14.59 -3.82 -12.28
CA ALA A 41 -15.93 -4.41 -12.35
C ALA A 41 -16.21 -5.37 -11.18
N TRP A 42 -15.19 -6.11 -10.72
CA TRP A 42 -15.31 -6.95 -9.54
C TRP A 42 -15.52 -6.11 -8.27
N LEU A 43 -14.85 -4.96 -8.15
CA LEU A 43 -15.00 -4.03 -7.03
C LEU A 43 -16.29 -3.21 -7.07
N THR A 44 -16.83 -2.93 -8.26
CA THR A 44 -18.08 -2.17 -8.44
C THR A 44 -19.17 -3.06 -9.02
N SER A 45 -19.35 -3.05 -10.33
CA SER A 45 -20.12 -3.98 -11.16
C SER A 45 -19.74 -3.76 -12.64
N PRO A 46 -19.96 -4.73 -13.55
CA PRO A 46 -19.53 -4.63 -14.95
C PRO A 46 -19.98 -3.37 -15.71
N ASP A 47 -21.13 -2.80 -15.34
CA ASP A 47 -21.72 -1.63 -16.01
C ASP A 47 -21.93 -0.45 -15.04
N HIS A 48 -21.11 -0.38 -13.97
CA HIS A 48 -21.22 0.68 -12.99
C HIS A 48 -20.88 2.06 -13.59
N ASP A 49 -21.70 3.08 -13.30
CA ASP A 49 -21.39 4.46 -13.65
C ASP A 49 -20.40 5.06 -12.65
N HIS A 50 -19.13 5.07 -13.03
CA HIS A 50 -18.01 5.57 -12.22
C HIS A 50 -17.98 7.10 -12.06
N THR A 51 -18.94 7.83 -12.62
CA THR A 51 -19.12 9.27 -12.33
C THR A 51 -19.84 9.51 -10.99
N GLY A 52 -20.49 8.48 -10.45
CA GLY A 52 -21.23 8.50 -9.19
C GLY A 52 -20.50 7.80 -8.02
N PRO A 53 -21.16 7.69 -6.86
CA PRO A 53 -20.64 6.94 -5.73
C PRO A 53 -20.56 5.44 -6.05
N PRO A 54 -19.58 4.73 -5.46
CA PRO A 54 -19.43 3.29 -5.66
C PRO A 54 -20.63 2.52 -5.07
N PRO A 55 -20.86 1.27 -5.49
CA PRO A 55 -22.07 0.55 -5.14
C PRO A 55 -22.07 0.12 -3.66
N GLU A 56 -23.20 0.38 -2.99
CA GLU A 56 -23.36 0.25 -1.53
C GLU A 56 -23.26 -1.18 -1.01
N ASP A 57 -23.41 -2.20 -1.85
CA ASP A 57 -23.26 -3.61 -1.48
C ASP A 57 -21.79 -4.02 -1.29
N LYS A 58 -20.85 -3.23 -1.81
CA LYS A 58 -19.41 -3.49 -1.69
C LYS A 58 -18.63 -2.39 -0.99
N TRP A 59 -19.16 -1.17 -1.03
CA TRP A 59 -18.53 0.02 -0.50
C TRP A 59 -19.36 0.64 0.60
N GLU A 60 -18.69 1.31 1.52
CA GLU A 60 -19.34 2.10 2.56
C GLU A 60 -18.56 3.39 2.82
N ARG A 61 -19.29 4.45 3.20
CA ARG A 61 -18.70 5.74 3.55
C ARG A 61 -18.42 5.80 5.06
N ALA A 62 -17.54 4.92 5.53
CA ALA A 62 -17.18 4.76 6.93
C ALA A 62 -15.67 4.80 7.19
N CYS A 63 -14.84 4.90 6.14
CA CYS A 63 -13.40 4.95 6.29
C CYS A 63 -12.96 6.34 6.75
N VAL A 64 -12.39 6.44 7.94
CA VAL A 64 -11.93 7.70 8.54
C VAL A 64 -10.42 7.61 8.70
N ASP A 65 -9.69 8.51 8.04
CA ASP A 65 -8.21 8.54 8.03
C ASP A 65 -7.65 9.00 9.39
N ARG A 66 -8.24 10.06 9.97
CA ARG A 66 -7.91 10.55 11.32
C ARG A 66 -9.18 10.80 12.14
N ASP A 67 -9.11 10.55 13.45
CA ASP A 67 -10.20 10.91 14.36
C ASP A 67 -10.66 12.37 14.18
N GLY A 68 -11.95 12.55 13.94
CA GLY A 68 -12.58 13.82 13.63
C GLY A 68 -12.68 14.19 12.13
N ASP A 69 -12.03 13.45 11.23
CA ASP A 69 -12.17 13.68 9.78
C ASP A 69 -13.51 13.18 9.24
N ALA A 70 -13.92 13.74 8.10
CA ALA A 70 -15.08 13.25 7.38
C ALA A 70 -14.80 11.85 6.80
N ALA A 71 -15.78 10.96 6.91
CA ALA A 71 -15.68 9.62 6.35
C ALA A 71 -15.61 9.62 4.82
N THR A 72 -14.80 8.74 4.28
CA THR A 72 -14.56 8.47 2.85
C THR A 72 -15.03 7.08 2.48
N PHE A 73 -15.07 6.77 1.18
CA PHE A 73 -15.46 5.45 0.70
C PHE A 73 -14.32 4.45 0.83
N GLY A 74 -14.57 3.38 1.60
CA GLY A 74 -13.74 2.19 1.67
C GLY A 74 -14.53 0.94 1.27
N LEU A 75 -13.82 -0.12 0.89
CA LEU A 75 -14.45 -1.44 0.78
C LEU A 75 -14.94 -1.92 2.14
N ARG A 76 -16.11 -2.56 2.13
CA ARG A 76 -16.65 -3.22 3.31
C ARG A 76 -15.73 -4.38 3.75
N PRO A 77 -15.65 -4.67 5.06
CA PRO A 77 -14.79 -5.74 5.59
C PRO A 77 -14.99 -7.10 4.90
N GLU A 78 -16.23 -7.47 4.58
CA GLU A 78 -16.55 -8.73 3.88
C GLU A 78 -16.01 -8.78 2.45
N VAL A 79 -15.86 -7.64 1.77
CA VAL A 79 -15.27 -7.60 0.42
C VAL A 79 -13.75 -7.69 0.50
N ILE A 80 -13.15 -7.03 1.49
CA ILE A 80 -11.71 -7.15 1.80
C ILE A 80 -11.37 -8.61 2.14
N GLN A 81 -12.19 -9.27 2.97
CA GLN A 81 -12.02 -10.68 3.30
C GLN A 81 -12.09 -11.56 2.04
N ARG A 82 -13.08 -11.32 1.16
CA ARG A 82 -13.18 -12.05 -0.11
C ARG A 82 -11.98 -11.82 -1.03
N LEU A 83 -11.44 -10.60 -1.08
CA LEU A 83 -10.24 -10.30 -1.84
C LEU A 83 -9.03 -11.10 -1.33
N ARG A 84 -8.93 -11.31 0.00
CA ARG A 84 -7.88 -12.12 0.64
C ARG A 84 -8.06 -13.62 0.41
N GLU A 85 -9.27 -14.14 0.60
CA GLU A 85 -9.53 -15.59 0.62
C GLU A 85 -9.79 -16.18 -0.76
N ALA A 86 -10.41 -15.40 -1.66
CA ALA A 86 -10.79 -15.81 -3.00
C ALA A 86 -10.57 -14.66 -4.00
N PRO A 87 -9.31 -14.20 -4.17
CA PRO A 87 -8.99 -13.09 -5.06
C PRO A 87 -9.47 -13.35 -6.49
N PRO A 88 -9.99 -12.33 -7.21
CA PRO A 88 -10.34 -12.48 -8.60
C PRO A 88 -9.08 -12.70 -9.47
N PRO A 89 -9.20 -13.31 -10.67
CA PRO A 89 -8.06 -13.63 -11.51
C PRO A 89 -7.08 -12.46 -11.77
N PRO A 90 -7.53 -11.21 -12.00
CA PRO A 90 -6.64 -10.04 -12.11
C PRO A 90 -5.75 -9.80 -10.89
N ALA A 91 -6.27 -9.98 -9.67
CA ALA A 91 -5.50 -9.79 -8.45
C ALA A 91 -4.42 -10.87 -8.29
N ILE A 92 -4.75 -12.11 -8.65
CA ILE A 92 -3.79 -13.22 -8.69
C ILE A 92 -2.69 -12.93 -9.73
N ALA A 93 -3.07 -12.48 -10.93
CA ALA A 93 -2.13 -12.16 -11.99
C ALA A 93 -1.16 -11.03 -11.58
N LEU A 94 -1.68 -10.00 -10.91
CA LEU A 94 -0.91 -8.89 -10.35
C LEU A 94 0.15 -9.37 -9.36
N GLN A 95 -0.25 -10.17 -8.37
CA GLN A 95 0.68 -10.73 -7.38
C GLN A 95 1.70 -11.66 -8.02
N ALA A 96 1.29 -12.51 -8.98
CA ALA A 96 2.19 -13.41 -9.68
C ALA A 96 3.25 -12.65 -10.50
N ARG A 97 2.87 -11.55 -11.16
CA ARG A 97 3.82 -10.69 -11.88
C ARG A 97 4.74 -9.95 -10.94
N LEU A 98 4.24 -9.45 -9.82
CA LEU A 98 5.08 -8.83 -8.78
C LEU A 98 6.12 -9.82 -8.26
N ALA A 99 5.72 -11.05 -7.94
CA ALA A 99 6.64 -12.11 -7.52
C ALA A 99 7.67 -12.47 -8.62
N ALA A 100 7.24 -12.49 -9.89
CA ALA A 100 8.14 -12.77 -11.01
C ALA A 100 9.16 -11.63 -11.27
N MET A 101 8.84 -10.40 -10.91
CA MET A 101 9.78 -9.26 -11.00
C MET A 101 10.88 -9.30 -9.96
N TYR A 102 10.64 -9.97 -8.83
CA TYR A 102 11.56 -10.07 -7.69
C TYR A 102 11.81 -11.54 -7.33
N PRO A 103 12.40 -12.34 -8.25
CA PRO A 103 12.57 -13.78 -8.05
C PRO A 103 13.51 -14.16 -6.90
N GLU A 104 14.33 -13.21 -6.45
CA GLU A 104 15.20 -13.34 -5.28
C GLU A 104 14.45 -13.16 -3.94
N TRP A 105 13.18 -12.77 -3.98
CA TRP A 105 12.32 -12.54 -2.82
C TRP A 105 11.15 -13.52 -2.77
N LEU A 106 10.74 -13.86 -1.55
CA LEU A 106 9.44 -14.46 -1.32
C LEU A 106 8.41 -13.33 -1.14
N VAL A 107 7.60 -13.08 -2.17
CA VAL A 107 6.51 -12.10 -2.09
C VAL A 107 5.27 -12.75 -1.45
N ALA A 108 4.84 -12.22 -0.31
CA ALA A 108 3.68 -12.70 0.44
C ALA A 108 2.89 -11.52 1.02
N HIS A 109 1.63 -11.76 1.37
CA HIS A 109 0.84 -10.76 2.08
C HIS A 109 1.37 -10.54 3.49
N MET A 110 1.28 -9.29 3.95
CA MET A 110 1.62 -8.89 5.31
C MET A 110 0.82 -9.70 6.34
N PRO A 111 1.47 -10.27 7.39
CA PRO A 111 0.80 -11.10 8.39
C PRO A 111 0.11 -10.23 9.45
N CYS A 112 -1.00 -9.57 9.08
CA CYS A 112 -1.68 -8.56 9.90
C CYS A 112 -1.99 -9.03 11.34
N GLU A 113 -2.38 -10.30 11.49
CA GLU A 113 -2.70 -10.93 12.78
C GLU A 113 -1.49 -11.02 13.73
N ALA A 114 -0.26 -10.90 13.21
CA ALA A 114 0.95 -10.94 14.01
C ALA A 114 1.50 -9.54 14.32
N LEU A 115 0.94 -8.47 13.72
CA LEU A 115 1.53 -7.14 13.80
C LEU A 115 1.10 -6.34 15.03
N LEU A 116 -0.06 -6.65 15.61
CA LEU A 116 -0.55 -6.01 16.84
C LEU A 116 -0.69 -7.07 17.95
N ASP A 117 -0.77 -6.60 19.19
CA ASP A 117 -1.21 -7.45 20.30
C ASP A 117 -2.74 -7.59 20.30
N ASP A 118 -3.24 -8.62 20.98
CA ASP A 118 -4.68 -8.94 21.04
C ASP A 118 -5.52 -7.83 21.71
N ASP A 119 -4.88 -6.84 22.34
CA ASP A 119 -5.52 -5.75 23.09
C ASP A 119 -5.79 -4.50 22.24
N GLU A 120 -5.26 -4.40 21.00
CA GLU A 120 -5.56 -3.29 20.09
C GLU A 120 -6.86 -3.50 19.29
N GLU A 121 -7.78 -2.54 19.38
CA GLU A 121 -9.08 -2.57 18.68
C GLU A 121 -8.99 -2.30 17.16
N VAL A 122 -7.79 -2.04 16.62
CA VAL A 122 -7.60 -1.68 15.21
C VAL A 122 -7.27 -2.92 14.37
N ALA A 123 -8.24 -3.40 13.60
CA ALA A 123 -8.00 -4.50 12.67
C ALA A 123 -7.10 -4.05 11.50
N LEU A 124 -5.84 -4.51 11.48
CA LEU A 124 -4.96 -4.32 10.33
C LEU A 124 -5.40 -5.18 9.14
N SER A 125 -5.19 -4.64 7.94
CA SER A 125 -5.44 -5.37 6.69
C SER A 125 -4.24 -5.26 5.76
N SER A 126 -3.96 -6.34 5.05
CA SER A 126 -2.95 -6.39 3.98
C SER A 126 -3.50 -5.86 2.65
N HIS A 127 -4.78 -5.49 2.64
CA HIS A 127 -5.48 -4.96 1.48
C HIS A 127 -6.32 -3.75 1.92
N VAL A 128 -6.18 -2.66 1.19
CA VAL A 128 -6.98 -1.45 1.35
C VAL A 128 -7.45 -1.02 -0.03
N ALA A 129 -8.66 -0.50 -0.11
CA ALA A 129 -9.20 0.07 -1.33
C ALA A 129 -10.09 1.26 -0.97
N ASN A 130 -9.69 2.42 -1.47
CA ASN A 130 -10.33 3.71 -1.22
C ASN A 130 -10.86 4.27 -2.54
N ALA A 131 -12.06 4.86 -2.49
CA ALA A 131 -12.68 5.58 -3.59
C ALA A 131 -12.88 7.05 -3.18
N VAL A 132 -11.75 7.72 -2.92
CA VAL A 132 -11.71 9.12 -2.50
C VAL A 132 -12.30 10.01 -3.60
N VAL A 133 -13.23 10.89 -3.23
CA VAL A 133 -13.84 11.86 -4.15
C VAL A 133 -13.38 13.29 -3.85
N TYR A 134 -13.69 14.22 -4.76
CA TYR A 134 -13.34 15.63 -4.57
C TYR A 134 -13.86 16.17 -3.23
N GLY A 135 -12.94 16.71 -2.43
CA GLY A 135 -13.22 17.31 -1.12
C GLY A 135 -13.13 16.34 0.06
N ASP A 136 -12.91 15.05 -0.17
CA ASP A 136 -12.60 14.12 0.91
C ASP A 136 -11.22 14.46 1.54
N PRO A 137 -11.06 14.28 2.86
CA PRO A 137 -9.78 14.49 3.53
C PRO A 137 -8.82 13.34 3.22
N CYS A 138 -7.55 13.68 2.98
CA CYS A 138 -6.44 12.73 2.94
C CYS A 138 -5.29 13.31 3.75
N GLN A 139 -4.82 12.55 4.73
CA GLN A 139 -3.73 12.94 5.62
C GLN A 139 -2.44 12.23 5.26
N TRP A 140 -1.34 12.82 5.72
CA TRP A 140 -0.04 12.17 5.72
C TRP A 140 -0.06 10.96 6.65
N HIS A 141 0.29 9.79 6.11
CA HIS A 141 0.42 8.56 6.87
C HIS A 141 1.57 7.70 6.31
N LEU A 142 1.96 6.70 7.11
CA LEU A 142 2.80 5.58 6.70
C LEU A 142 1.91 4.33 6.78
N ASP A 143 1.90 3.51 5.72
CA ASP A 143 1.04 2.33 5.69
C ASP A 143 1.45 1.28 6.73
N ALA A 144 2.74 0.94 6.75
CA ALA A 144 3.30 0.04 7.75
C ALA A 144 4.83 0.22 7.88
N ASP A 145 5.31 0.26 9.13
CA ASP A 145 6.74 0.21 9.47
C ASP A 145 6.93 -0.69 10.70
N PRO A 146 7.71 -1.79 10.63
CA PRO A 146 8.07 -2.63 11.76
C PRO A 146 8.73 -1.86 12.92
N ALA A 147 9.38 -0.73 12.65
CA ALA A 147 9.94 0.13 13.69
C ALA A 147 8.87 0.82 14.55
N CYS A 148 7.63 0.92 14.04
CA CYS A 148 6.50 1.52 14.72
C CYS A 148 5.60 0.50 15.45
N LEU A 149 5.88 -0.80 15.36
CA LEU A 149 5.05 -1.83 15.98
C LEU A 149 5.23 -1.86 17.52
N PRO A 150 4.18 -2.24 18.28
CA PRO A 150 4.27 -2.41 19.72
C PRO A 150 5.36 -3.42 20.12
N PRO A 151 6.09 -3.22 21.24
CA PRO A 151 7.15 -4.14 21.66
C PRO A 151 6.69 -5.57 21.96
N ALA A 152 5.41 -5.71 22.29
CA ALA A 152 4.76 -6.99 22.59
C ALA A 152 4.13 -7.66 21.36
N ALA A 153 4.18 -7.03 20.17
CA ALA A 153 3.60 -7.60 18.98
C ALA A 153 4.30 -8.94 18.63
N PRO A 154 3.56 -10.02 18.30
CA PRO A 154 4.15 -11.31 17.93
C PRO A 154 5.20 -11.22 16.81
N PHE A 155 5.01 -10.29 15.87
CA PHE A 155 5.96 -10.00 14.81
C PHE A 155 7.29 -9.47 15.36
N VAL A 156 7.26 -8.56 16.34
CA VAL A 156 8.46 -8.01 16.98
C VAL A 156 9.17 -9.08 17.82
N GLU A 157 8.44 -9.97 18.48
CA GLU A 157 9.05 -11.11 19.18
C GLU A 157 9.81 -12.04 18.23
N HIS A 158 9.25 -12.29 17.04
CA HIS A 158 9.83 -13.20 16.06
C HIS A 158 10.95 -12.55 15.23
N ALA A 159 10.66 -11.39 14.67
CA ALA A 159 11.51 -10.69 13.71
C ALA A 159 12.36 -9.58 14.36
N GLY A 160 12.13 -9.22 15.62
CA GLY A 160 12.81 -8.11 16.29
C GLY A 160 12.43 -6.74 15.72
N TYR A 161 12.97 -5.70 16.36
CA TYR A 161 12.87 -4.33 15.85
C TYR A 161 13.89 -4.06 14.75
N TYR A 162 13.43 -3.49 13.64
CA TYR A 162 14.26 -3.02 12.55
C TYR A 162 13.52 -1.95 11.74
N TYR A 163 14.29 -1.14 11.01
CA TYR A 163 13.75 -0.13 10.08
C TYR A 163 13.43 -0.78 8.73
N ASN A 164 12.22 -0.56 8.21
CA ASN A 164 11.73 -1.14 6.94
C ASN A 164 12.37 -0.55 5.67
N ARG A 165 13.69 -0.61 5.54
CA ARG A 165 14.36 0.21 4.54
C ARG A 165 15.61 -0.44 3.96
N ARG A 166 15.88 -0.08 2.70
CA ARG A 166 16.93 -0.71 1.89
C ARG A 166 18.29 -0.23 2.37
N ALA A 167 19.13 -1.17 2.81
CA ALA A 167 20.53 -0.85 3.04
C ALA A 167 21.23 -0.57 1.71
N LEU A 168 21.76 0.65 1.57
CA LEU A 168 22.60 1.07 0.43
C LEU A 168 23.98 0.37 0.44
N CYS A 169 24.36 -0.19 1.58
CA CYS A 169 25.54 -1.02 1.77
C CYS A 169 25.13 -2.50 1.84
N PHE A 170 26.07 -3.43 1.69
CA PHE A 170 25.86 -4.89 1.78
C PHE A 170 25.31 -5.41 3.14
N ASP A 171 24.82 -4.52 3.98
CA ASP A 171 24.28 -4.74 5.33
C ASP A 171 22.75 -4.55 5.35
N MET A 172 22.02 -5.13 4.39
CA MET A 172 20.61 -5.42 4.68
C MET A 172 20.59 -6.30 5.92
N GLU A 173 19.68 -6.07 6.86
CA GLU A 173 19.57 -6.97 8.01
C GLU A 173 19.19 -8.37 7.50
N PRO A 174 20.14 -9.33 7.44
CA PRO A 174 19.90 -10.54 6.68
C PRO A 174 18.79 -11.34 7.34
N GLY A 175 17.76 -11.68 6.57
CA GLY A 175 16.63 -12.48 7.05
C GLY A 175 15.49 -11.70 7.71
N LYS A 176 15.48 -10.36 7.64
CA LYS A 176 14.29 -9.56 8.03
C LYS A 176 13.32 -9.41 6.85
N PRO A 177 12.00 -9.56 7.05
CA PRO A 177 11.00 -9.26 6.02
C PRO A 177 11.03 -7.78 5.61
N MET A 178 10.79 -7.47 4.34
CA MET A 178 10.56 -6.10 3.89
C MET A 178 9.06 -5.89 3.71
N PHE A 179 8.51 -4.82 4.29
CA PHE A 179 7.14 -4.43 4.07
C PHE A 179 7.13 -3.49 2.87
N VAL A 180 6.22 -3.75 1.95
CA VAL A 180 6.12 -3.02 0.68
C VAL A 180 4.65 -2.76 0.45
N THR A 181 4.29 -1.52 0.15
CA THR A 181 2.95 -1.17 -0.32
C THR A 181 2.93 -1.32 -1.82
N MET A 182 1.99 -2.11 -2.35
CA MET A 182 1.67 -2.06 -3.78
C MET A 182 0.31 -1.39 -3.97
N MET A 183 0.27 -0.29 -4.73
CA MET A 183 -0.98 0.36 -5.10
C MET A 183 -1.18 0.28 -6.61
N ALA A 184 -2.44 0.05 -7.01
CA ALA A 184 -2.86 0.03 -8.40
C ALA A 184 -4.00 1.02 -8.60
N TYR A 185 -3.84 1.93 -9.57
CA TYR A 185 -4.89 2.86 -9.95
C TYR A 185 -5.82 2.20 -10.97
N LEU A 186 -7.07 2.03 -10.56
CA LEU A 186 -8.06 1.31 -11.35
C LEU A 186 -8.99 2.23 -12.16
N ASN A 187 -8.85 3.55 -12.06
CA ASN A 187 -9.67 4.51 -12.81
C ASN A 187 -9.64 4.23 -14.33
N ASP A 188 -10.78 4.39 -14.99
CA ASP A 188 -10.88 4.27 -16.46
C ASP A 188 -10.29 5.47 -17.19
N GLU A 189 -10.44 6.64 -16.58
CA GLU A 189 -9.94 7.91 -17.08
C GLU A 189 -9.28 8.66 -15.92
N TRP A 190 -8.24 9.42 -16.24
CA TRP A 190 -7.75 10.45 -15.35
C TRP A 190 -7.43 11.68 -16.18
N ARG A 191 -7.90 12.84 -15.72
CA ARG A 191 -7.63 14.14 -16.34
C ARG A 191 -6.80 14.99 -15.40
N GLU A 192 -5.91 15.79 -15.96
CA GLU A 192 -5.01 16.64 -15.17
C GLU A 192 -5.77 17.61 -14.26
N GLU A 193 -6.92 18.12 -14.72
CA GLU A 193 -7.79 18.99 -13.93
C GLU A 193 -8.47 18.31 -12.73
N TRP A 194 -8.43 16.98 -12.62
CA TRP A 194 -8.98 16.25 -11.48
C TRP A 194 -8.00 16.18 -10.31
N HIS A 195 -6.71 16.45 -10.54
CA HIS A 195 -5.66 16.29 -9.54
C HIS A 195 -5.66 14.87 -8.93
N ALA A 196 -5.54 14.73 -7.62
CA ALA A 196 -5.48 13.45 -6.90
C ALA A 196 -4.21 12.62 -7.16
N GLU A 197 -3.10 13.28 -7.50
CA GLU A 197 -1.79 12.66 -7.46
C GLU A 197 -1.42 12.19 -6.04
N THR A 198 -0.83 11.00 -5.95
CA THR A 198 -0.23 10.55 -4.68
C THR A 198 1.12 11.23 -4.54
N LEU A 199 1.31 11.95 -3.43
CA LEU A 199 2.56 12.62 -3.09
C LEU A 199 3.36 11.75 -2.13
N PHE A 200 4.50 11.23 -2.59
CA PHE A 200 5.51 10.65 -1.73
C PHE A 200 6.45 11.76 -1.29
N ALA A 201 6.56 11.98 0.02
CA ALA A 201 7.38 13.05 0.57
C ALA A 201 8.45 12.50 1.50
N ASP A 202 9.64 13.07 1.38
CA ASP A 202 10.71 13.00 2.36
C ASP A 202 10.66 14.31 3.18
N PRO A 203 10.10 14.28 4.40
CA PRO A 203 9.93 15.49 5.19
C PRO A 203 11.27 16.06 5.68
N GLU A 204 12.32 15.25 5.81
CA GLU A 204 13.62 15.70 6.29
C GLU A 204 14.36 16.52 5.22
N THR A 205 14.30 16.07 3.97
CA THR A 205 14.95 16.79 2.85
C THR A 205 14.03 17.80 2.17
N GLY A 206 12.71 17.71 2.40
CA GLY A 206 11.70 18.50 1.70
C GLY A 206 11.51 18.09 0.24
N THR A 207 12.03 16.92 -0.16
CA THR A 207 11.88 16.38 -1.52
C THR A 207 10.56 15.61 -1.63
N GLY A 208 9.87 15.72 -2.76
CA GLY A 208 8.67 14.94 -3.00
C GLY A 208 8.49 14.54 -4.47
N VAL A 209 7.75 13.45 -4.69
CA VAL A 209 7.40 12.93 -6.01
C VAL A 209 5.90 12.76 -6.09
N PHE A 210 5.29 13.40 -7.09
CA PHE A 210 3.90 13.18 -7.45
C PHE A 210 3.77 12.02 -8.43
N VAL A 211 2.89 11.08 -8.12
CA VAL A 211 2.49 10.00 -9.01
C VAL A 211 1.05 10.23 -9.46
N GLN A 212 0.88 10.44 -10.76
CA GLN A 212 -0.45 10.63 -11.36
C GLN A 212 -1.21 9.30 -11.40
N PRO A 213 -2.49 9.25 -10.99
CA PRO A 213 -3.30 8.05 -10.92
C PRO A 213 -3.87 7.65 -12.28
N ARG A 214 -2.99 7.51 -13.28
CA ARG A 214 -3.36 7.15 -14.65
C ARG A 214 -3.91 5.71 -14.69
N PRO A 215 -4.89 5.42 -15.57
CA PRO A 215 -5.40 4.07 -15.77
C PRO A 215 -4.27 3.05 -16.00
N GLY A 216 -4.26 1.96 -15.23
CA GLY A 216 -3.33 0.84 -15.43
C GLY A 216 -1.93 1.06 -14.87
N ARG A 217 -1.72 2.17 -14.16
CA ARG A 217 -0.49 2.43 -13.41
C ARG A 217 -0.53 1.75 -12.04
N SER A 218 0.53 1.04 -11.71
CA SER A 218 0.76 0.52 -10.36
C SER A 218 2.14 0.92 -9.84
N TRP A 219 2.35 0.80 -8.53
CA TRP A 219 3.62 1.14 -7.90
C TRP A 219 3.83 0.25 -6.67
N PRO A 220 5.00 -0.41 -6.53
CA PRO A 220 5.51 -0.88 -5.24
C PRO A 220 6.34 0.22 -4.57
N GLY A 221 6.04 0.53 -3.31
CA GLY A 221 6.75 1.47 -2.45
C GLY A 221 7.20 0.85 -1.15
#